data_AF-A0A3N0YKP2-F1
#
_entry.id   AF-A0A3N0YKP2-F1
#
_cell.length_a   1.000
_cell.length_b   1.000
_cell.length_c   1.000
_cell.angle_alpha   90.00
_cell.angle_beta   90.00
_cell.angle_gamma   90.00
#
_symmetry.space_group_name_H-M   'P 1'
#
loop_
_entity.id
_entity.type
_entity.pdbx_description
1 polymer ?
#
loop_
_entity_poly.entity_id
_entity_poly.type
_entity_poly.pdbx_seq_one_letter_code
_entity_poly.pdbx_strand_id
1 'polypeptide(L)'
;MIESSNSAVNELRQDITHQTELGKTLQARMDTMNAKIRVVKQDVNTHQQEILNLRDKLVEMEDRSRRCNVRLVGLPESAEGENAVQFLQEHLPKWIPSLQGGGKIEIQHAHRIYGNRDKNEPPSNTHLSAPQISS
;
A
#
# COMPACT_ATOMS: atom_id res chain seq x y z
N MET A 1 -65.04 23.47 37.05
CA MET A 1 -64.27 22.20 37.14
C MET A 1 -64.24 21.46 35.81
N ILE A 2 -65.39 21.21 35.18
CA ILE A 2 -65.48 20.51 33.88
C ILE A 2 -64.76 21.28 32.75
N GLU A 3 -64.93 22.60 32.66
CA GLU A 3 -64.28 23.43 31.62
C GLU A 3 -62.74 23.42 31.73
N SER A 4 -62.22 23.53 32.95
CA SER A 4 -60.78 23.43 33.21
C SER A 4 -60.22 22.06 32.85
N SER A 5 -60.96 20.98 33.16
CA SER A 5 -60.59 19.63 32.74
C SER A 5 -60.59 19.48 31.21
N ASN A 6 -61.56 20.08 30.52
CA ASN A 6 -61.63 20.03 29.06
C ASN A 6 -60.48 20.81 28.40
N SER A 7 -60.06 21.94 28.98
CA SER A 7 -58.88 22.69 28.52
C SER A 7 -57.62 21.85 28.62
N ALA A 8 -57.36 21.25 29.78
CA ALA A 8 -56.18 20.41 30.00
C ALA A 8 -56.14 19.18 29.06
N VAL A 9 -57.30 18.56 28.81
CA VAL A 9 -57.40 17.44 27.84
C VAL A 9 -57.08 17.89 26.41
N ASN A 10 -57.50 19.10 26.02
CA ASN A 10 -57.19 19.64 24.70
C ASN A 10 -55.71 20.00 24.55
N GLU A 11 -55.08 20.55 25.58
CA GLU A 11 -53.64 20.83 25.61
C GLU A 11 -52.84 19.51 25.48
N LEU A 12 -53.17 18.49 26.26
CA LEU A 12 -52.54 17.17 26.14
C LEU A 12 -52.71 16.55 24.74
N ARG A 13 -53.88 16.73 24.12
CA ARG A 13 -54.09 16.29 22.73
C ARG A 13 -53.16 17.02 21.77
N GLN A 14 -52.97 18.32 21.92
CA GLN A 14 -52.03 19.09 21.10
C GLN A 14 -50.60 18.59 21.29
N ASP A 15 -50.16 18.39 22.53
CA ASP A 15 -48.83 17.86 22.82
C ASP A 15 -48.60 16.47 22.21
N ILE A 16 -49.58 15.57 22.32
CA ILE A 16 -49.52 14.24 21.71
C ILE A 16 -49.40 14.35 20.18
N THR A 17 -50.15 15.25 19.54
CA THR A 17 -50.06 15.45 18.09
C THR A 17 -48.69 16.00 17.69
N HIS A 18 -48.14 16.92 18.47
CA HIS A 18 -46.81 17.48 18.23
C HIS A 18 -45.71 16.43 18.39
N GLN A 19 -45.76 15.64 19.48
CA GLN A 19 -44.84 14.53 19.72
C GLN A 19 -44.91 13.47 18.62
N THR A 20 -46.12 13.17 18.12
CA THR A 20 -46.31 12.25 16.99
C THR A 20 -45.57 12.75 15.74
N GLU A 21 -45.67 14.05 15.44
CA GLU A 21 -45.01 14.63 14.26
C GLU A 21 -43.49 14.70 14.40
N LEU A 22 -42.99 15.01 15.59
CA LEU A 22 -41.57 14.89 15.92
C LEU A 22 -41.07 13.44 15.75
N GLY A 23 -41.85 12.47 16.22
CA GLY A 23 -41.55 11.05 16.09
C GLY A 23 -41.40 10.62 14.62
N LYS A 24 -42.33 11.04 13.75
CA LYS A 24 -42.23 10.77 12.30
C LYS A 24 -40.99 11.40 11.67
N THR A 25 -40.69 12.66 12.03
CA THR A 25 -39.52 13.38 11.51
C THR A 25 -38.22 12.69 11.94
N LEU A 26 -38.15 12.23 13.20
CA LEU A 26 -37.01 11.50 13.73
C LEU A 26 -36.82 10.16 13.01
N GLN A 27 -37.91 9.43 12.77
CA GLN A 27 -37.89 8.16 12.03
C GLN A 27 -37.35 8.35 10.61
N ALA A 28 -37.86 9.35 9.88
CA ALA A 28 -37.38 9.66 8.52
C ALA A 28 -35.89 10.02 8.48
N ARG A 29 -35.41 10.77 9.48
CA ARG A 29 -33.98 11.08 9.63
C ARG A 29 -33.15 9.84 9.94
N MET A 30 -33.65 8.94 10.79
CA MET A 30 -32.99 7.68 11.12
C MET A 30 -32.91 6.76 9.90
N ASP A 31 -33.97 6.66 9.10
CA ASP A 31 -33.97 5.86 7.87
C ASP A 31 -32.96 6.40 6.86
N THR A 32 -32.91 7.72 6.70
CA THR A 32 -31.91 8.40 5.85
C THR A 32 -30.49 8.14 6.35
N MET A 33 -30.26 8.21 7.67
CA MET A 33 -28.95 7.93 8.27
C MET A 33 -28.55 6.48 8.07
N ASN A 34 -29.46 5.54 8.29
CA ASN A 34 -29.23 4.11 8.07
C ASN A 34 -28.89 3.81 6.60
N ALA A 35 -29.57 4.46 5.65
CA ALA A 35 -29.22 4.34 4.23
C ALA A 35 -27.80 4.84 3.95
N LYS A 36 -27.42 6.02 4.46
CA LYS A 36 -26.06 6.57 4.33
C LYS A 36 -24.99 5.67 4.96
N ILE A 37 -25.27 5.12 6.14
CA ILE A 37 -24.35 4.18 6.83
C ILE A 37 -24.11 2.93 5.97
N ARG A 38 -25.14 2.40 5.30
CA ARG A 38 -24.98 1.25 4.41
C ARG A 38 -24.08 1.57 3.22
N VAL A 39 -24.26 2.73 2.60
CA VAL A 39 -23.41 3.19 1.49
C VAL A 39 -21.97 3.33 1.94
N VAL A 40 -21.72 4.06 3.04
CA VAL A 40 -20.35 4.24 3.57
C VAL A 40 -19.67 2.91 3.90
N LYS A 41 -20.41 1.96 4.50
CA LYS A 41 -19.86 0.62 4.76
C LYS A 41 -19.49 -0.11 3.47
N GLN A 42 -20.30 0.01 2.42
CA GLN A 42 -20.01 -0.59 1.14
C GLN A 42 -18.77 0.05 0.51
N ASP A 43 -18.66 1.37 0.52
CA ASP A 43 -17.52 2.11 -0.04
C ASP A 43 -16.22 1.77 0.69
N VAL A 44 -16.26 1.68 2.03
CA VAL A 44 -15.11 1.26 2.83
C VAL A 44 -14.64 -0.14 2.44
N ASN A 45 -15.56 -1.09 2.25
CA ASN A 45 -15.20 -2.44 1.83
C ASN A 45 -14.58 -2.45 0.43
N THR A 46 -15.15 -1.70 -0.51
CA THR A 46 -14.62 -1.56 -1.88
C THR A 46 -13.20 -0.99 -1.84
N HIS A 47 -12.98 0.12 -1.13
CA HIS A 47 -11.67 0.73 -1.02
C HIS A 47 -10.65 -0.16 -0.32
N GLN A 48 -11.06 -0.93 0.70
CA GLN A 48 -10.17 -1.91 1.32
C GLN A 48 -9.71 -2.98 0.32
N GLN A 49 -10.61 -3.48 -0.53
CA GLN A 49 -10.26 -4.45 -1.58
C GLN A 49 -9.34 -3.83 -2.64
N GLU A 50 -9.59 -2.59 -3.05
CA GLU A 50 -8.74 -1.85 -3.99
C GLU A 50 -7.33 -1.66 -3.42
N ILE A 51 -7.22 -1.27 -2.15
CA ILE A 51 -5.92 -1.11 -1.47
C ILE A 51 -5.16 -2.43 -1.44
N LEU A 52 -5.82 -3.55 -1.14
CA LEU A 52 -5.18 -4.87 -1.15
C LEU A 52 -4.67 -5.23 -2.54
N ASN A 53 -5.50 -5.07 -3.57
CA ASN A 53 -5.11 -5.33 -4.96
C ASN A 53 -3.94 -4.45 -5.41
N LEU A 54 -3.95 -3.16 -5.05
CA LEU A 54 -2.85 -2.25 -5.36
C LEU A 54 -1.56 -2.64 -4.65
N ARG A 55 -1.63 -3.10 -3.39
CA ARG A 55 -0.46 -3.61 -2.67
C ARG A 55 0.13 -4.84 -3.33
N ASP A 56 -0.70 -5.79 -3.73
CA ASP A 56 -0.24 -7.01 -4.41
C ASP A 56 0.43 -6.67 -5.74
N LYS A 57 -0.15 -5.75 -6.52
CA LYS A 57 0.45 -5.24 -7.76
C LYS A 57 1.79 -4.54 -7.52
N LEU A 58 1.90 -3.74 -6.45
CA LEU A 58 3.17 -3.08 -6.11
C LEU A 58 4.25 -4.10 -5.77
N VAL A 59 3.92 -5.13 -4.97
CA VAL A 59 4.85 -6.21 -4.64
C VAL A 59 5.28 -6.95 -5.90
N GLU A 60 4.34 -7.29 -6.79
CA GLU A 60 4.66 -7.94 -8.06
C GLU A 60 5.57 -7.06 -8.94
N MET A 61 5.30 -5.76 -9.02
CA MET A 61 6.11 -4.82 -9.79
C MET A 61 7.52 -4.67 -9.21
N GLU A 62 7.65 -4.56 -7.89
CA GLU A 62 8.94 -4.47 -7.20
C GLU A 62 9.75 -5.76 -7.39
N ASP A 63 9.10 -6.92 -7.25
CA ASP A 63 9.72 -8.22 -7.47
C ASP A 63 10.14 -8.37 -8.94
N ARG A 64 9.29 -8.02 -9.91
CA ARG A 64 9.63 -8.03 -11.34
C ARG A 64 10.78 -7.09 -11.67
N SER A 65 10.84 -5.92 -11.03
CA SER A 65 11.93 -4.95 -11.21
C SER A 65 13.25 -5.49 -10.66
N ARG A 66 13.23 -6.27 -9.57
CA ARG A 66 14.43 -6.82 -8.93
C ARG A 66 14.84 -8.20 -9.44
N ARG A 67 13.91 -9.00 -10.00
CA ARG A 67 14.16 -10.37 -10.50
C ARG A 67 15.31 -10.46 -11.49
N CYS A 68 15.50 -9.44 -12.33
CA CYS A 68 16.56 -9.41 -13.33
C CYS A 68 17.87 -8.77 -12.82
N ASN A 69 17.90 -8.28 -11.58
CA ASN A 69 19.06 -7.61 -11.01
C ASN A 69 19.90 -8.62 -10.24
N VAL A 70 21.17 -8.77 -10.63
CA VAL A 70 22.14 -9.64 -9.94
C VAL A 70 23.17 -8.76 -9.22
N ARG A 71 23.48 -9.12 -7.97
CA ARG A 71 24.53 -8.46 -7.19
C ARG A 71 25.77 -9.35 -7.10
N LEU A 72 26.87 -8.88 -7.67
CA LEU A 72 28.17 -9.53 -7.55
C LEU A 72 28.93 -8.96 -6.34
N VAL A 73 29.49 -9.84 -5.52
CA VAL A 73 30.27 -9.49 -4.32
C VAL A 73 31.69 -10.04 -4.43
N GLY A 74 32.66 -9.37 -3.81
CA GLY A 74 34.07 -9.80 -3.82
C GLY A 74 34.89 -9.35 -5.03
N LEU A 75 34.36 -8.48 -5.90
CA LEU A 75 35.13 -7.91 -7.00
C LEU A 75 36.04 -6.77 -6.52
N PRO A 76 37.35 -6.80 -6.86
CA PRO A 76 38.28 -5.73 -6.49
C PRO A 76 37.80 -4.38 -7.01
N GLU A 77 38.10 -3.32 -6.27
CA GLU A 77 37.75 -1.96 -6.67
C GLU A 77 38.49 -1.58 -7.96
N SER A 78 37.81 -0.84 -8.84
CA SER A 78 38.32 -0.39 -10.15
C SER A 78 38.67 -1.47 -11.17
N ALA A 79 38.40 -2.75 -10.89
CA ALA A 79 38.65 -3.85 -11.84
C ALA A 79 37.80 -3.74 -13.13
N GLU A 80 36.68 -3.04 -13.04
CA GLU A 80 35.68 -2.87 -14.11
C GLU A 80 36.10 -1.81 -15.16
N GLY A 81 37.06 -0.94 -14.83
CA GLY A 81 37.45 0.18 -15.69
C GLY A 81 36.32 1.20 -15.92
N GLU A 82 36.27 1.78 -17.12
CA GLU A 82 35.28 2.81 -17.51
C GLU A 82 33.91 2.21 -17.88
N ASN A 83 33.86 0.92 -18.26
CA ASN A 83 32.64 0.27 -18.71
C ASN A 83 32.41 -1.09 -18.03
N ALA A 84 31.65 -1.05 -16.93
CA ALA A 84 31.26 -2.23 -16.15
C ALA A 84 30.48 -3.28 -16.96
N VAL A 85 29.67 -2.86 -17.94
CA VAL A 85 28.89 -3.79 -18.76
C VAL A 85 29.81 -4.66 -19.62
N GLN A 86 30.76 -4.04 -20.31
CA GLN A 86 31.71 -4.77 -21.14
C GLN A 86 32.57 -5.71 -20.29
N PHE A 87 33.05 -5.22 -19.15
CA PHE A 87 33.82 -6.05 -18.20
C PHE A 87 33.04 -7.31 -17.81
N LEU A 88 31.77 -7.18 -17.42
CA LEU A 88 30.94 -8.31 -17.02
C LEU A 88 30.64 -9.26 -18.18
N GLN A 89 30.39 -8.76 -19.39
CA GLN A 89 30.18 -9.60 -20.58
C GLN A 89 31.39 -10.49 -20.89
N GLU A 90 32.60 -9.99 -20.68
CA GLU A 90 33.84 -10.74 -20.94
C GLU A 90 34.20 -11.70 -19.81
N HIS A 91 33.88 -11.38 -18.56
CA HIS A 91 34.32 -12.13 -17.38
C HIS A 91 33.30 -13.15 -16.89
N LEU A 92 31.99 -12.88 -16.99
CA LEU A 92 30.95 -13.81 -16.54
C LEU A 92 31.06 -15.19 -17.21
N PRO A 93 31.25 -15.32 -18.54
CA PRO A 93 31.43 -16.63 -19.17
C PRO A 93 32.71 -17.35 -18.73
N LYS A 94 33.74 -16.62 -18.28
CA LYS A 94 34.99 -17.22 -17.78
C LYS A 94 34.82 -17.77 -16.36
N TRP A 95 34.06 -17.07 -15.52
CA TRP A 95 33.80 -17.50 -14.14
C TRP A 95 32.73 -18.59 -14.04
N ILE A 96 31.76 -18.58 -14.97
CA ILE A 96 30.65 -19.52 -14.98
C ILE A 96 30.64 -20.24 -16.34
N PRO A 97 31.31 -21.41 -16.44
CA PRO A 97 31.45 -22.14 -17.70
C PRO A 97 30.11 -22.55 -18.34
N SER A 98 29.05 -22.71 -17.54
CA SER A 98 27.71 -23.02 -18.07
C SER A 98 27.11 -21.89 -18.93
N LEU A 99 27.62 -20.65 -18.80
CA LEU A 99 27.18 -19.52 -19.62
C LEU A 99 27.89 -19.48 -20.99
N GLN A 100 29.01 -20.18 -21.18
CA GLN A 100 29.72 -20.17 -22.47
C GLN A 100 28.92 -20.78 -23.62
N GLY A 101 28.01 -21.71 -23.33
CA GLY A 101 27.15 -22.36 -24.34
C GLY A 101 25.85 -21.62 -24.66
N GLY A 102 25.48 -20.60 -23.87
CA GLY A 102 24.14 -20.00 -23.87
C GLY A 102 23.95 -18.77 -24.77
N GLY A 103 24.99 -18.33 -25.49
CA GLY A 103 24.97 -17.10 -26.29
C GLY A 103 25.51 -15.87 -25.55
N LYS A 104 25.49 -14.71 -26.20
CA LYS A 104 26.01 -13.46 -25.64
C LYS A 104 25.09 -12.98 -24.51
N ILE A 105 25.65 -12.76 -23.32
CA ILE A 105 24.91 -12.20 -22.18
C ILE A 105 24.57 -10.74 -22.47
N GLU A 106 23.28 -10.41 -22.52
CA GLU A 106 22.79 -9.04 -22.65
C GLU A 106 22.62 -8.43 -21.26
N ILE A 107 23.34 -7.32 -21.00
CA ILE A 107 23.27 -6.58 -19.75
C ILE A 107 22.78 -5.17 -20.10
N GLN A 108 21.63 -4.79 -19.56
CA GLN A 108 21.05 -3.46 -19.84
C GLN A 108 21.82 -2.34 -19.13
N HIS A 109 22.21 -2.58 -17.87
CA HIS A 109 22.93 -1.61 -17.07
C HIS A 109 23.75 -2.34 -16.00
N ALA A 110 24.97 -1.87 -15.75
CA ALA A 110 25.82 -2.34 -14.68
C ALA A 110 26.45 -1.14 -13.99
N HIS A 111 26.35 -1.11 -12.66
CA HIS A 111 26.96 -0.07 -11.85
C HIS A 111 27.36 -0.64 -10.50
N ARG A 112 28.40 -0.06 -9.90
CA ARG A 112 28.83 -0.40 -8.55
C ARG A 112 27.91 0.25 -7.53
N ILE A 113 27.40 -0.56 -6.60
CA ILE A 113 26.61 -0.07 -5.47
C ILE A 113 27.55 0.15 -4.29
N TYR A 114 27.82 1.42 -3.98
CA TYR A 114 28.50 1.80 -2.75
C TYR A 114 27.47 1.79 -1.62
N GLY A 115 27.55 0.80 -0.73
CA GLY A 115 26.84 0.88 0.53
C GLY A 115 27.37 2.08 1.33
N ASN A 116 26.50 2.78 2.05
CA ASN A 116 26.93 3.76 3.05
C ASN A 116 27.71 2.99 4.13
N ARG A 117 29.03 2.87 3.95
CA ARG A 117 29.90 2.10 4.84
C ARG A 117 30.37 3.04 5.95
N ASP A 118 29.87 2.80 7.16
CA ASP A 118 30.63 3.17 8.34
C ASP A 118 31.94 2.36 8.32
N LYS A 119 33.09 3.03 8.49
CA LYS A 119 34.41 2.50 8.08
C LYS A 119 34.93 1.33 8.95
N ASN A 120 34.14 0.80 9.88
CA ASN A 120 34.61 -0.11 10.94
C ASN A 120 33.88 -1.46 11.07
N GLU A 121 33.00 -1.86 10.15
CA GLU A 121 32.31 -3.16 10.26
C GLU A 121 32.73 -4.17 9.17
N PRO A 122 32.94 -5.47 9.52
CA PRO A 122 33.07 -6.55 8.54
C PRO A 122 31.81 -6.66 7.67
N PRO A 123 31.85 -7.37 6.52
CA PRO A 123 30.75 -7.39 5.58
C PRO A 123 29.50 -8.05 6.18
N SER A 124 28.61 -7.22 6.73
CA SER A 124 27.30 -7.64 7.21
C SER A 124 26.37 -7.93 6.02
N ASN A 125 25.82 -9.14 6.01
CA ASN A 125 24.65 -9.50 5.22
C ASN A 125 23.45 -8.67 5.71
N THR A 126 23.24 -7.47 5.17
CA THR A 126 22.08 -6.67 5.55
C THR A 126 20.87 -7.07 4.69
N HIS A 127 19.93 -7.75 5.34
CA HIS A 127 18.53 -7.85 4.92
C HIS A 127 17.96 -6.46 4.57
N LEU A 128 17.04 -6.43 3.60
CA LEU A 128 16.25 -5.26 3.18
C LEU A 128 15.87 -4.35 4.36
N SER A 129 16.16 -3.05 4.25
CA SER A 129 15.34 -2.03 4.91
C SER A 129 14.41 -1.42 3.86
N ALA A 130 13.12 -1.70 4.04
CA ALA A 130 12.04 -0.99 3.36
C ALA A 130 12.05 0.50 3.76
N PRO A 131 11.56 1.42 2.91
CA PRO A 131 11.31 2.79 3.34
C PRO A 131 10.25 2.77 4.45
N GLN A 132 10.62 3.26 5.64
CA GLN A 132 9.66 3.57 6.68
C GLN A 132 8.79 4.73 6.18
N ILE A 133 7.55 4.43 5.80
CA ILE A 133 6.53 5.46 5.58
C ILE A 133 5.95 5.77 6.97
N SER A 134 6.33 6.92 7.51
CA SER A 134 5.78 7.48 8.74
C SER A 134 4.27 7.72 8.60
N SER A 135 3.52 7.44 9.67
CA SER A 135 2.10 7.77 9.83
C SER A 135 1.83 9.27 9.81
#